data_AF-A0A379FPC9-F1
#
_entry.id   AF-A0A379FPC9-F1
#
_cell.length_a   1.000
_cell.length_b   1.000
_cell.length_c   1.000
_cell.angle_alpha   90.00
_cell.angle_beta   90.00
_cell.angle_gamma   90.00
#
_symmetry.space_group_name_H-M   'P 1'
#
loop_
_entity.id
_entity.type
_entity.pdbx_description
1 polymer ?
#
loop_
_entity_poly.entity_id
_entity_poly.type
_entity_poly.pdbx_seq_one_letter_code
_entity_poly.pdbx_strand_id
1 'polypeptide(L)'
;MDTFAELILGKIDIELRNKTDELNIHDYKVIRYRDDYRIFSNSKDELDKISRCLVSVLGSFGLDLNSKKTELQEDIVYHSIKPAKMDYIKEGRFSSLQKMLYSIYLFSQKHKNSKITVRYLNDFLRRLFKRKKLTNNGHQVEAMLGIISSIMAKNPTTYPVGTAVFVKLLSFLYEDDKSKSLKLELLHNKLGKQPNTEMLDIWFQRVQEKVHPEWGGSYSTDLCVRINDEMNKKKSFTIDGLWNLDWIPGSGKSPNKAKMISLLKKTRIVDIDIFEEMDSDIAPSEVDLFSREHSA
;
A
#
# COMPACT_ATOMS: atom_id res chain seq x y z
N MET A 1 2.20 3.71 -18.66
CA MET A 1 0.82 3.50 -19.13
C MET A 1 0.94 2.51 -20.27
N ASP A 2 0.17 1.43 -20.28
CA ASP A 2 0.34 0.36 -21.27
C ASP A 2 -0.44 0.70 -22.55
N THR A 3 0.29 1.16 -23.57
CA THR A 3 -0.28 1.59 -24.87
C THR A 3 -1.06 0.46 -25.55
N PHE A 4 -0.65 -0.80 -25.36
CA PHE A 4 -1.32 -1.94 -25.98
C PHE A 4 -2.70 -2.18 -25.38
N ALA A 5 -2.85 -2.02 -24.06
CA ALA A 5 -4.14 -2.12 -23.39
C ALA A 5 -5.15 -1.10 -23.93
N GLU A 6 -4.73 0.15 -24.13
CA GLU A 6 -5.61 1.19 -24.67
C GLU A 6 -6.00 0.97 -26.14
N LEU A 7 -5.11 0.38 -26.96
CA LEU A 7 -5.46 0.01 -28.34
C LEU A 7 -6.55 -1.06 -28.38
N ILE A 8 -6.42 -2.10 -27.55
CA ILE A 8 -7.41 -3.17 -27.44
C ILE A 8 -8.74 -2.63 -26.91
N LEU A 9 -8.71 -1.83 -25.83
CA LEU A 9 -9.91 -1.24 -25.24
C LEU A 9 -10.57 -0.23 -26.18
N GLY A 10 -9.79 0.54 -26.96
CA GLY A 10 -10.33 1.42 -28.00
C GLY A 10 -11.03 0.65 -29.11
N LYS A 11 -10.54 -0.53 -29.50
CA LYS A 11 -11.24 -1.40 -30.45
C LYS A 11 -12.56 -1.93 -29.85
N ILE A 12 -12.55 -2.31 -28.58
CA ILE A 12 -13.77 -2.73 -27.85
C ILE A 12 -14.82 -1.60 -27.84
N ASP A 13 -14.41 -0.35 -27.59
CA ASP A 13 -15.31 0.82 -27.61
C ASP A 13 -16.01 0.98 -28.98
N ILE A 14 -15.26 0.76 -30.07
CA ILE A 14 -15.79 0.82 -31.45
C ILE A 14 -16.77 -0.33 -31.72
N GLU A 15 -16.41 -1.56 -31.35
CA GLU A 15 -17.28 -2.72 -31.55
C GLU A 15 -18.57 -2.63 -30.72
N LEU A 16 -18.50 -2.09 -29.50
CA LEU A 16 -19.68 -1.83 -28.69
C LEU A 16 -20.62 -0.85 -29.41
N ARG A 17 -20.08 0.24 -29.96
CA ARG A 17 -20.87 1.24 -30.70
C ARG A 17 -21.57 0.61 -31.91
N ASN A 18 -20.85 -0.19 -32.70
CA ASN A 18 -21.43 -0.88 -33.84
C ASN A 18 -22.62 -1.76 -33.42
N LYS A 19 -22.47 -2.54 -32.35
CA LYS A 19 -23.56 -3.39 -31.84
C LYS A 19 -24.75 -2.61 -31.31
N THR A 20 -24.53 -1.46 -30.67
CA THR A 20 -25.64 -0.62 -30.19
C THR A 20 -26.36 0.08 -31.34
N ASP A 21 -25.63 0.46 -32.40
CA ASP A 21 -26.21 1.03 -33.61
C ASP A 21 -27.08 0.01 -34.35
N GLU A 22 -26.65 -1.26 -34.45
CA GLU A 22 -27.46 -2.37 -34.99
C GLU A 22 -28.78 -2.58 -34.21
N LEU A 23 -28.78 -2.27 -32.91
CA LEU A 23 -29.96 -2.36 -32.05
C LEU A 23 -30.79 -1.07 -32.01
N ASN A 24 -30.41 -0.04 -32.77
CA ASN A 24 -31.01 1.30 -32.75
C ASN A 24 -31.01 1.97 -31.36
N ILE A 25 -29.97 1.72 -30.55
CA ILE A 25 -29.79 2.33 -29.23
C ILE A 25 -28.82 3.50 -29.38
N HIS A 26 -29.33 4.74 -29.32
CA HIS A 26 -28.52 5.95 -29.56
C HIS A 26 -28.46 6.90 -28.35
N ASP A 27 -29.44 6.87 -27.44
CA ASP A 27 -29.50 7.76 -26.27
C ASP A 27 -28.75 7.19 -25.06
N TYR A 28 -27.43 7.02 -25.21
CA TYR A 28 -26.56 6.57 -24.12
C TYR A 28 -25.20 7.26 -24.16
N LYS A 29 -24.52 7.27 -23.02
CA LYS A 29 -23.16 7.81 -22.88
C LYS A 29 -22.25 6.81 -22.19
N VAL A 30 -21.03 6.66 -22.70
CA VAL A 30 -19.99 5.84 -22.10
C VAL A 30 -18.86 6.73 -21.62
N ILE A 31 -18.45 6.54 -20.37
CA ILE A 31 -17.23 7.11 -19.81
C ILE A 31 -16.34 5.94 -19.44
N ARG A 32 -15.15 5.87 -20.05
CA ARG A 32 -14.14 4.85 -19.75
C ARG A 32 -12.87 5.51 -19.22
N TYR A 33 -12.34 4.98 -18.13
CA TYR A 33 -10.99 5.31 -17.66
C TYR A 33 -10.21 4.01 -17.49
N ARG A 34 -9.29 3.73 -18.42
CA ARG A 34 -8.63 2.43 -18.56
C ARG A 34 -9.66 1.31 -18.71
N ASP A 35 -9.68 0.35 -17.80
CA ASP A 35 -10.59 -0.80 -17.76
C ASP A 35 -11.93 -0.50 -17.05
N ASP A 36 -12.07 0.65 -16.37
CA ASP A 36 -13.30 1.02 -15.68
C ASP A 36 -14.30 1.68 -16.64
N TYR A 37 -15.45 1.04 -16.88
CA TYR A 37 -16.58 1.57 -17.65
C TYR A 37 -17.67 2.16 -16.75
N ARG A 38 -18.30 3.25 -17.22
CA ARG A 38 -19.59 3.76 -16.74
C ARG A 38 -20.48 4.05 -17.93
N ILE A 39 -21.66 3.43 -17.97
CA ILE A 39 -22.62 3.55 -19.06
C ILE A 39 -23.90 4.17 -18.51
N PHE A 40 -24.38 5.23 -19.16
CA PHE A 40 -25.57 5.99 -18.78
C PHE A 40 -26.58 5.93 -19.91
N SER A 41 -27.84 5.64 -19.59
CA SER A 41 -28.99 5.77 -20.50
C SER A 41 -30.23 6.11 -19.66
N ASN A 42 -31.24 6.70 -20.31
CA ASN A 42 -32.53 7.00 -19.69
C ASN A 42 -33.45 5.77 -19.60
N SER A 43 -33.01 4.61 -20.11
CA SER A 43 -33.77 3.35 -20.10
C SER A 43 -32.96 2.21 -19.47
N LYS A 44 -33.53 1.56 -18.45
CA LYS A 44 -32.93 0.37 -17.83
C LYS A 44 -32.83 -0.80 -18.82
N ASP A 45 -33.83 -0.93 -19.70
CA ASP A 45 -33.85 -2.00 -20.70
C ASP A 45 -32.75 -1.80 -21.74
N GLU A 46 -32.47 -0.56 -22.12
CA GLU A 46 -31.32 -0.24 -22.98
C GLU A 46 -30.00 -0.52 -22.28
N LEU A 47 -29.86 -0.15 -20.99
CA LEU A 47 -28.66 -0.48 -20.22
C LEU A 47 -28.41 -1.99 -20.14
N ASP A 48 -29.44 -2.80 -19.92
CA ASP A 48 -29.30 -4.27 -19.91
C ASP A 48 -28.85 -4.80 -21.28
N LYS A 49 -29.44 -4.29 -22.37
CA LYS A 49 -29.03 -4.63 -23.74
C LYS A 49 -27.57 -4.24 -24.01
N ILE A 50 -27.18 -3.00 -23.68
CA ILE A 50 -25.81 -2.51 -23.86
C ILE A 50 -24.83 -3.35 -23.03
N SER A 51 -25.17 -3.71 -21.78
CA SER A 51 -24.36 -4.56 -20.91
C SER A 51 -24.10 -5.93 -21.55
N ARG A 52 -25.14 -6.57 -22.11
CA ARG A 52 -25.01 -7.84 -22.85
C ARG A 52 -24.14 -7.70 -24.09
N CYS A 53 -24.29 -6.61 -24.84
CA CYS A 53 -23.43 -6.31 -25.99
C CYS A 53 -21.96 -6.20 -25.54
N LEU A 54 -21.70 -5.47 -24.45
CA LEU A 54 -20.34 -5.30 -23.93
C LEU A 54 -19.73 -6.62 -23.48
N VAL A 55 -20.46 -7.48 -22.75
CA VAL A 55 -19.99 -8.83 -22.38
C VAL A 55 -19.63 -9.65 -23.62
N SER A 56 -20.48 -9.62 -24.65
CA SER A 56 -20.22 -10.33 -25.90
C SER A 56 -18.97 -9.81 -26.63
N VAL A 57 -18.78 -8.49 -26.68
CA VAL A 57 -17.59 -7.88 -27.31
C VAL A 57 -16.34 -8.24 -26.51
N LEU A 58 -16.35 -8.05 -25.19
CA LEU A 58 -15.22 -8.40 -24.31
C LEU A 58 -14.82 -9.87 -24.46
N GLY A 59 -15.80 -10.77 -24.55
CA GLY A 59 -15.57 -12.21 -24.76
C GLY A 59 -14.77 -12.52 -26.02
N SER A 60 -14.95 -11.77 -27.12
CA SER A 60 -14.15 -11.97 -28.34
C SER A 60 -12.67 -11.57 -28.19
N PHE A 61 -12.33 -10.78 -27.16
CA PHE A 61 -10.96 -10.42 -26.81
C PHE A 61 -10.43 -11.25 -25.63
N GLY A 62 -11.15 -12.27 -25.17
CA GLY A 62 -10.79 -13.06 -23.99
C GLY A 62 -10.89 -12.29 -22.67
N LEU A 63 -11.71 -11.23 -22.63
CA LEU A 63 -11.99 -10.42 -21.46
C LEU A 63 -13.40 -10.72 -20.92
N ASP A 64 -13.64 -10.43 -19.65
CA ASP A 64 -14.94 -10.63 -19.01
C ASP A 64 -15.24 -9.53 -17.99
N LEU A 65 -16.53 -9.28 -17.74
CA LEU A 65 -16.98 -8.38 -16.69
C LEU A 65 -17.09 -9.11 -15.36
N ASN A 66 -16.53 -8.53 -14.31
CA ASN A 66 -16.68 -9.09 -12.97
C ASN A 66 -18.09 -8.80 -12.42
N SER A 67 -18.95 -9.82 -12.40
CA SER A 67 -20.34 -9.72 -11.92
C SER A 67 -20.47 -9.16 -10.50
N LYS A 68 -19.48 -9.31 -9.63
CA LYS A 68 -19.49 -8.72 -8.27
C LYS A 68 -19.24 -7.20 -8.26
N LYS A 69 -18.72 -6.65 -9.37
CA LYS A 69 -18.40 -5.23 -9.52
C LYS A 69 -19.31 -4.52 -10.53
N THR A 70 -20.07 -5.27 -11.33
CA THR A 70 -21.02 -4.72 -12.29
C THR A 70 -22.36 -4.47 -11.60
N GLU A 71 -22.73 -3.21 -11.46
CA GLU A 71 -23.94 -2.80 -10.74
C GLU A 71 -24.76 -1.82 -11.59
N LEU A 72 -26.08 -1.98 -11.58
CA LEU A 72 -27.03 -1.00 -12.12
C LEU A 72 -27.39 -0.02 -11.00
N GLN A 73 -27.27 1.27 -11.26
CA GLN A 73 -27.49 2.32 -10.27
C GLN A 73 -28.37 3.44 -10.84
N GLU A 74 -29.27 3.97 -10.02
CA GLU A 74 -30.15 5.10 -10.40
C GLU A 74 -29.64 6.43 -9.84
N ASP A 75 -29.21 6.44 -8.56
CA ASP A 75 -28.69 7.64 -7.91
C ASP A 75 -27.22 7.86 -8.26
N ILE A 76 -26.99 8.60 -9.35
CA ILE A 76 -25.65 8.92 -9.83
C ILE A 76 -24.82 9.64 -8.75
N VAL A 77 -25.44 10.49 -7.92
CA VAL A 77 -24.73 11.28 -6.91
C VAL A 77 -24.23 10.37 -5.79
N TYR A 78 -25.12 9.54 -5.24
CA TYR A 78 -24.79 8.62 -4.17
C TYR A 78 -23.74 7.59 -4.61
N HIS A 79 -23.92 6.98 -5.79
CA HIS A 79 -23.02 5.92 -6.28
C HIS A 79 -21.73 6.44 -6.91
N SER A 80 -21.58 7.75 -7.10
CA SER A 80 -20.32 8.35 -7.57
C SER A 80 -19.23 8.37 -6.51
N ILE A 81 -19.59 8.28 -5.22
CA ILE A 81 -18.64 8.35 -4.11
C ILE A 81 -18.47 6.97 -3.49
N LYS A 82 -17.21 6.51 -3.37
CA LYS A 82 -16.91 5.23 -2.71
C LYS A 82 -17.40 5.24 -1.25
N PRO A 83 -17.96 4.14 -0.72
CA PRO A 83 -18.47 4.08 0.66
C PRO A 83 -17.47 4.56 1.72
N ALA A 84 -16.19 4.22 1.57
CA ALA A 84 -15.13 4.68 2.46
C ALA A 84 -14.97 6.21 2.47
N LYS A 85 -15.12 6.88 1.32
CA LYS A 85 -15.05 8.35 1.20
C LYS A 85 -16.31 9.00 1.78
N MET A 86 -17.47 8.36 1.65
CA MET A 86 -18.70 8.84 2.30
C MET A 86 -18.61 8.79 3.83
N ASP A 87 -18.13 7.66 4.39
CA ASP A 87 -17.94 7.54 5.84
C ASP A 87 -16.88 8.51 6.35
N TYR A 88 -15.81 8.72 5.58
CA TYR A 88 -14.79 9.74 5.88
C TYR A 88 -15.40 11.15 6.00
N ILE A 89 -16.29 11.53 5.07
CA ILE A 89 -16.96 12.84 5.08
C ILE A 89 -17.83 13.01 6.34
N LYS A 90 -18.45 11.93 6.82
CA LYS A 90 -19.33 11.94 7.99
C LYS A 90 -18.57 11.92 9.32
N GLU A 91 -17.26 11.67 9.32
CA GLU A 91 -16.53 11.39 10.54
C GLU A 91 -16.31 12.64 11.41
N GLY A 92 -16.57 12.50 12.71
CA GLY A 92 -16.36 13.56 13.70
C GLY A 92 -14.89 13.75 14.09
N ARG A 93 -14.57 14.91 14.66
CA ARG A 93 -13.22 15.18 15.20
C ARG A 93 -13.08 14.65 16.62
N PHE A 94 -12.08 13.82 16.86
CA PHE A 94 -11.72 13.33 18.20
C PHE A 94 -10.56 14.15 18.80
N SER A 95 -10.71 14.56 20.06
CA SER A 95 -9.68 15.28 20.83
C SER A 95 -8.69 14.35 21.54
N SER A 96 -9.16 13.21 22.03
CA SER A 96 -8.31 12.17 22.64
C SER A 96 -7.64 11.32 21.57
N LEU A 97 -6.32 11.10 21.72
CA LEU A 97 -5.54 10.23 20.83
C LEU A 97 -6.05 8.79 20.86
N GLN A 98 -6.36 8.24 22.04
CA GLN A 98 -6.88 6.87 22.14
C GLN A 98 -8.25 6.74 21.45
N LYS A 99 -9.16 7.70 21.66
CA LYS A 99 -10.46 7.70 20.98
C LYS A 99 -10.31 7.84 19.46
N MET A 100 -9.39 8.71 19.02
CA MET A 100 -9.05 8.86 17.61
C MET A 100 -8.57 7.54 17.03
N LEU A 101 -7.55 6.91 17.64
CA LEU A 101 -6.99 5.64 17.15
C LEU A 101 -8.02 4.51 17.16
N TYR A 102 -8.91 4.47 18.15
CA TYR A 102 -10.01 3.52 18.19
C TYR A 102 -11.03 3.75 17.07
N SER A 103 -11.34 5.01 16.72
CA SER A 103 -12.18 5.32 15.54
C SER A 103 -11.53 4.82 14.26
N ILE A 104 -10.22 5.03 14.10
CA ILE A 104 -9.45 4.52 12.95
C ILE A 104 -9.52 3.00 12.90
N TYR A 105 -9.45 2.32 14.06
CA TYR A 105 -9.63 0.88 14.13
C TYR A 105 -11.01 0.45 13.62
N LEU A 106 -12.11 1.07 14.09
CA LEU A 106 -13.47 0.75 13.62
C LEU A 106 -13.61 1.00 12.11
N PHE A 107 -13.08 2.12 11.61
CA PHE A 107 -13.04 2.42 10.18
C PHE A 107 -12.28 1.34 9.40
N SER A 108 -11.13 0.90 9.89
CA SER A 108 -10.30 -0.13 9.26
C SER A 108 -10.96 -1.52 9.24
N GLN A 109 -11.86 -1.81 10.20
CA GLN A 109 -12.65 -3.04 10.16
C GLN A 109 -13.70 -3.00 9.05
N LYS A 110 -14.33 -1.84 8.85
CA LYS A 110 -15.35 -1.63 7.82
C LYS A 110 -14.75 -1.55 6.42
N HIS A 111 -13.62 -0.84 6.28
CA HIS A 111 -12.95 -0.55 5.00
C HIS A 111 -11.54 -1.14 4.97
N LYS A 112 -11.46 -2.47 4.81
CA LYS A 112 -10.19 -3.20 4.77
C LYS A 112 -9.26 -2.68 3.68
N ASN A 113 -7.99 -2.51 4.00
CA ASN A 113 -6.93 -2.04 3.09
C ASN A 113 -7.22 -0.69 2.41
N SER A 114 -8.07 0.14 3.01
CA SER A 114 -8.41 1.45 2.46
C SER A 114 -7.24 2.43 2.62
N LYS A 115 -6.91 3.15 1.53
CA LYS A 115 -5.98 4.30 1.57
C LYS A 115 -6.45 5.41 2.51
N ILE A 116 -7.75 5.47 2.82
CA ILE A 116 -8.29 6.42 3.80
C ILE A 116 -7.85 6.04 5.23
N THR A 117 -7.74 4.75 5.55
CA THR A 117 -7.18 4.30 6.83
C THR A 117 -5.73 4.75 6.97
N VAL A 118 -4.93 4.63 5.91
CA VAL A 118 -3.54 5.12 5.87
C VAL A 118 -3.51 6.63 6.09
N ARG A 119 -4.38 7.40 5.42
CA ARG A 119 -4.51 8.86 5.61
C ARG A 119 -4.83 9.21 7.07
N TYR A 120 -5.77 8.49 7.70
CA TYR A 120 -6.09 8.71 9.10
C TYR A 120 -4.93 8.43 10.05
N LEU A 121 -4.17 7.36 9.79
CA LEU A 121 -2.97 7.05 10.56
C LEU A 121 -1.87 8.11 10.34
N ASN A 122 -1.72 8.66 9.13
CA ASN A 122 -0.78 9.77 8.88
C ASN A 122 -1.19 11.03 9.66
N ASP A 123 -2.49 11.35 9.71
CA ASP A 123 -3.01 12.43 10.55
C ASP A 123 -2.78 12.18 12.04
N PHE A 124 -2.96 10.93 12.49
CA PHE A 124 -2.67 10.53 13.86
C PHE A 124 -1.18 10.65 14.19
N LEU A 125 -0.30 10.16 13.32
CA LEU A 125 1.16 10.24 13.45
C LEU A 125 1.63 11.69 13.56
N ARG A 126 1.14 12.59 12.69
CA ARG A 126 1.43 14.02 12.76
C ARG A 126 1.03 14.63 14.10
N ARG A 127 -0.09 14.19 14.68
CA ARG A 127 -0.52 14.64 16.02
C ARG A 127 0.35 14.08 17.14
N LEU A 128 0.87 12.86 17.01
CA LEU A 128 1.82 12.28 17.96
C LEU A 128 3.14 13.06 17.95
N PHE A 129 3.71 13.35 16.77
CA PHE A 129 4.98 14.07 16.65
C PHE A 129 4.94 15.52 17.15
N LYS A 130 3.75 16.13 17.20
CA LYS A 130 3.56 17.46 17.83
C LYS A 130 3.66 17.42 19.35
N ARG A 131 3.69 16.24 19.98
CA ARG A 131 3.75 16.08 21.44
C ARG A 131 5.15 15.64 21.85
N LYS A 132 5.70 16.32 22.86
CA LYS A 132 6.96 15.92 23.51
C LYS A 132 6.77 14.74 24.45
N LYS A 133 5.61 14.65 25.10
CA LYS A 133 5.22 13.58 26.03
C LYS A 133 3.71 13.35 25.99
N LEU A 134 3.27 12.18 26.44
CA LEU A 134 1.87 11.90 26.71
C LEU A 134 1.59 12.12 28.20
N THR A 135 0.56 12.89 28.52
CA THR A 135 0.13 13.20 29.89
C THR A 135 -0.55 12.03 30.60
N ASN A 136 -0.59 10.86 29.99
CA ASN A 136 -1.47 9.76 30.37
C ASN A 136 -0.66 8.59 30.94
N ASN A 137 -1.24 7.86 31.89
CA ASN A 137 -0.64 6.68 32.51
C ASN A 137 -0.29 5.64 31.43
N GLY A 138 0.88 4.98 31.54
CA GLY A 138 1.42 4.07 30.53
C GLY A 138 0.42 3.06 29.95
N HIS A 139 -0.55 2.60 30.74
CA HIS A 139 -1.66 1.74 30.29
C HIS A 139 -2.43 2.25 29.07
N GLN A 140 -2.63 3.57 28.93
CA GLN A 140 -3.30 4.10 27.74
C GLN A 140 -2.44 3.98 26.48
N VAL A 141 -1.12 4.14 26.63
CA VAL A 141 -0.19 3.99 25.51
C VAL A 141 -0.06 2.52 25.12
N GLU A 142 -0.02 1.62 26.10
CA GLU A 142 -0.09 0.16 25.86
C GLU A 142 -1.38 -0.24 25.14
N ALA A 143 -2.52 0.32 25.53
CA ALA A 143 -3.79 0.10 24.83
C ALA A 143 -3.70 0.59 23.37
N MET A 144 -3.08 1.75 23.12
CA MET A 144 -2.85 2.25 21.76
C MET A 144 -1.93 1.34 20.95
N LEU A 145 -0.86 0.79 21.54
CA LEU A 145 0.00 -0.23 20.89
C LEU A 145 -0.82 -1.47 20.48
N GLY A 146 -1.71 -1.95 21.34
CA GLY A 146 -2.61 -3.06 21.04
C GLY A 146 -3.57 -2.76 19.88
N ILE A 147 -4.13 -1.54 19.86
CA ILE A 147 -5.04 -1.09 18.79
C ILE A 147 -4.29 -1.01 17.46
N ILE A 148 -3.15 -0.30 17.39
CA ILE A 148 -2.41 -0.15 16.12
C ILE A 148 -1.92 -1.49 15.58
N SER A 149 -1.43 -2.39 16.46
CA SER A 149 -1.05 -3.76 16.07
C SER A 149 -2.22 -4.51 15.42
N SER A 150 -3.44 -4.29 15.93
CA SER A 150 -4.66 -4.93 15.42
C SER A 150 -5.13 -4.32 14.09
N ILE A 151 -4.89 -3.02 13.88
CA ILE A 151 -5.11 -2.36 12.59
C ILE A 151 -4.17 -2.96 11.55
N MET A 152 -2.87 -3.01 11.85
CA MET A 152 -1.82 -3.55 10.96
C MET A 152 -2.11 -4.99 10.55
N ALA A 153 -2.42 -5.86 11.52
CA ALA A 153 -2.71 -7.28 11.28
C ALA A 153 -3.88 -7.52 10.31
N LYS A 154 -4.81 -6.58 10.16
CA LYS A 154 -5.95 -6.71 9.26
C LYS A 154 -5.81 -5.88 7.99
N ASN A 155 -4.78 -5.03 7.92
CA ASN A 155 -4.59 -4.05 6.86
C ASN A 155 -3.09 -3.88 6.50
N PRO A 156 -2.49 -4.79 5.72
CA PRO A 156 -1.08 -4.69 5.31
C PRO A 156 -0.69 -3.36 4.64
N THR A 157 -1.63 -2.70 3.96
CA THR A 157 -1.45 -1.34 3.41
C THR A 157 -1.05 -0.30 4.46
N THR A 158 -1.26 -0.57 5.75
CA THR A 158 -0.92 0.31 6.85
C THR A 158 0.45 0.06 7.45
N TYR A 159 1.21 -0.96 7.02
CA TYR A 159 2.53 -1.26 7.61
C TYR A 159 3.49 -0.07 7.71
N PRO A 160 3.66 0.78 6.66
CA PRO A 160 4.57 1.93 6.76
C PRO A 160 4.23 2.88 7.91
N VAL A 161 3.05 3.48 7.85
CA VAL A 161 2.58 4.42 8.87
C VAL A 161 2.29 3.74 10.21
N GLY A 162 1.88 2.47 10.18
CA GLY A 162 1.57 1.68 11.37
C GLY A 162 2.81 1.43 12.20
N THR A 163 3.93 1.05 11.57
CA THR A 163 5.23 0.93 12.23
C THR A 163 5.69 2.27 12.79
N ALA A 164 5.56 3.37 12.01
CA ALA A 164 5.90 4.71 12.50
C ALA A 164 5.10 5.13 13.74
N VAL A 165 3.79 4.87 13.74
CA VAL A 165 2.93 5.10 14.91
C VAL A 165 3.36 4.22 16.08
N PHE A 166 3.62 2.93 15.84
CA PHE A 166 4.00 1.99 16.90
C PHE A 166 5.29 2.42 17.59
N VAL A 167 6.34 2.71 16.81
CA VAL A 167 7.65 3.16 17.32
C VAL A 167 7.51 4.48 18.06
N LYS A 168 6.75 5.43 17.53
CA LYS A 168 6.52 6.71 18.21
C LYS A 168 5.78 6.54 19.56
N LEU A 169 4.89 5.55 19.66
CA LEU A 169 4.25 5.23 20.93
C LEU A 169 5.22 4.57 21.92
N LEU A 170 6.15 3.75 21.44
CA LEU A 170 7.21 3.16 22.26
C LEU A 170 8.15 4.23 22.84
N SER A 171 8.52 5.25 22.07
CA SER A 171 9.36 6.35 22.58
C SER A 171 8.70 7.22 23.66
N PHE A 172 7.37 7.13 23.82
CA PHE A 172 6.68 7.72 24.97
C PHE A 172 6.60 6.79 26.20
N LEU A 173 6.85 5.49 26.04
CA LEU A 173 6.76 4.50 27.11
C LEU A 173 8.11 4.10 27.68
N TYR A 174 9.14 4.03 26.83
CA TYR A 174 10.44 3.48 27.16
C TYR A 174 11.52 4.47 26.76
N GLU A 175 12.43 4.75 27.70
CA GLU A 175 13.66 5.48 27.40
C GLU A 175 14.72 4.55 26.80
N ASP A 176 14.76 3.29 27.26
CA ASP A 176 15.74 2.30 26.86
C ASP A 176 15.38 1.55 25.57
N ASP A 177 16.39 1.28 24.75
CA ASP A 177 16.21 0.63 23.45
C ASP A 177 15.94 -0.87 23.56
N LYS A 178 16.35 -1.52 24.66
CA LYS A 178 16.08 -2.94 24.90
C LYS A 178 14.57 -3.22 25.01
N SER A 179 13.84 -2.41 25.76
CA SER A 179 12.39 -2.55 25.91
C SER A 179 11.66 -2.22 24.60
N LYS A 180 12.13 -1.22 23.85
CA LYS A 180 11.59 -0.90 22.51
C LYS A 180 11.78 -2.07 21.54
N SER A 181 13.01 -2.62 21.46
CA SER A 181 13.33 -3.76 20.58
C SER A 181 12.48 -4.98 20.92
N LEU A 182 12.28 -5.30 22.20
CA LEU A 182 11.43 -6.43 22.61
C LEU A 182 9.98 -6.26 22.11
N LYS A 183 9.40 -5.07 22.27
CA LYS A 183 8.03 -4.80 21.79
C LYS A 183 7.93 -4.81 20.27
N LEU A 184 8.94 -4.31 19.59
CA LEU A 184 9.01 -4.30 18.12
C LEU A 184 9.10 -5.74 17.58
N GLU A 185 9.92 -6.59 18.20
CA GLU A 185 10.03 -8.01 17.86
C GLU A 185 8.71 -8.75 18.08
N LEU A 186 8.01 -8.48 19.19
CA LEU A 186 6.67 -9.04 19.44
C LEU A 186 5.66 -8.62 18.37
N LEU A 187 5.73 -7.37 17.88
CA LEU A 187 4.91 -6.92 16.77
C LEU A 187 5.24 -7.67 15.49
N HIS A 188 6.54 -7.76 15.14
CA HIS A 188 7.01 -8.45 13.95
C HIS A 188 6.60 -9.93 13.96
N ASN A 189 6.85 -10.65 15.06
CA ASN A 189 6.43 -12.05 15.21
C ASN A 189 4.91 -12.26 15.13
N LYS A 190 4.12 -11.28 15.57
CA LYS A 190 2.65 -11.33 15.48
C LYS A 190 2.18 -11.15 14.04
N LEU A 191 2.76 -10.21 13.30
CA LEU A 191 2.35 -9.84 11.94
C LEU A 191 3.00 -10.73 10.87
N GLY A 192 4.21 -11.24 11.11
CA GLY A 192 4.98 -12.12 10.23
C GLY A 192 4.36 -13.50 10.00
N LYS A 193 3.30 -13.85 10.74
CA LYS A 193 2.52 -15.08 10.49
C LYS A 193 1.62 -15.00 9.25
N GLN A 194 1.52 -13.82 8.63
CA GLN A 194 0.70 -13.59 7.47
C GLN A 194 1.53 -13.74 6.19
N PRO A 195 0.92 -14.13 5.05
CA PRO A 195 1.64 -14.11 3.77
C PRO A 195 1.93 -12.67 3.32
N ASN A 196 2.93 -12.51 2.45
CA ASN A 196 3.31 -11.24 1.80
C ASN A 196 3.65 -10.12 2.80
N THR A 197 4.56 -10.42 3.72
CA THR A 197 5.02 -9.49 4.77
C THR A 197 6.26 -8.71 4.36
N GLU A 198 6.61 -8.64 3.08
CA GLU A 198 7.85 -7.99 2.66
C GLU A 198 7.90 -6.52 3.06
N MET A 199 6.77 -5.83 2.93
CA MET A 199 6.64 -4.44 3.38
C MET A 199 6.80 -4.32 4.90
N LEU A 200 6.31 -5.29 5.68
CA LEU A 200 6.53 -5.30 7.14
C LEU A 200 8.02 -5.45 7.45
N ASP A 201 8.70 -6.39 6.79
CA ASP A 201 10.13 -6.67 7.02
C ASP A 201 10.98 -5.44 6.73
N ILE A 202 10.70 -4.70 5.64
CA ILE A 202 11.41 -3.46 5.30
C ILE A 202 11.28 -2.42 6.41
N TRP A 203 10.06 -2.17 6.89
CA TRP A 203 9.82 -1.15 7.93
C TRP A 203 10.29 -1.61 9.31
N PHE A 204 10.27 -2.91 9.59
CA PHE A 204 10.87 -3.48 10.78
C PHE A 204 12.39 -3.30 10.75
N GLN A 205 13.06 -3.68 9.66
CA GLN A 205 14.51 -3.51 9.45
C GLN A 205 14.92 -2.05 9.62
N ARG A 206 14.20 -1.11 8.98
CA ARG A 206 14.47 0.34 9.09
C ARG A 206 14.59 0.84 10.54
N VAL A 207 13.83 0.25 11.46
CA VAL A 207 13.81 0.63 12.88
C VAL A 207 14.78 -0.22 13.69
N GLN A 208 14.77 -1.54 13.47
CA GLN A 208 15.56 -2.50 14.22
C GLN A 208 17.05 -2.18 14.13
N GLU A 209 17.55 -1.80 12.96
CA GLU A 209 18.95 -1.41 12.73
C GLU A 209 19.36 -0.15 13.51
N LYS A 210 18.42 0.68 13.96
CA LYS A 210 18.68 1.87 14.80
C LYS A 210 18.53 1.60 16.29
N VAL A 211 17.60 0.74 16.66
CA VAL A 211 17.25 0.45 18.07
C VAL A 211 18.13 -0.68 18.63
N HIS A 212 18.44 -1.69 17.83
CA HIS A 212 19.24 -2.84 18.26
C HIS A 212 19.94 -3.47 17.03
N PRO A 213 21.11 -2.93 16.64
CA PRO A 213 21.87 -3.36 15.46
C PRO A 213 22.36 -4.82 15.51
N GLU A 214 22.54 -5.37 16.72
CA GLU A 214 23.02 -6.75 16.92
C GLU A 214 21.89 -7.80 16.92
N TRP A 215 20.77 -7.50 16.24
CA TRP A 215 19.62 -8.40 16.18
C TRP A 215 20.00 -9.76 15.56
N GLY A 216 19.87 -10.83 16.34
CA GLY A 216 20.20 -12.20 15.91
C GLY A 216 19.11 -12.91 15.12
N GLY A 217 18.03 -12.23 14.73
CA GLY A 217 16.96 -12.81 13.93
C GLY A 217 17.30 -12.90 12.44
N SER A 218 16.39 -13.50 11.66
CA SER A 218 16.54 -13.64 10.20
C SER A 218 15.42 -12.93 9.47
N TYR A 219 15.76 -12.14 8.46
CA TYR A 219 14.79 -11.61 7.51
C TYR A 219 14.38 -12.67 6.50
N SER A 220 13.10 -12.72 6.15
CA SER A 220 12.56 -13.73 5.23
C SER A 220 12.74 -13.36 3.75
N THR A 221 12.93 -12.07 3.46
CA THR A 221 12.95 -11.54 2.10
C THR A 221 14.35 -11.30 1.59
N ASP A 222 14.57 -11.64 0.31
CA ASP A 222 15.82 -11.41 -0.41
C ASP A 222 16.29 -9.96 -0.33
N LEU A 223 15.35 -9.01 -0.42
CA LEU A 223 15.65 -7.58 -0.27
C LEU A 223 16.19 -7.24 1.12
N CYS A 224 15.53 -7.68 2.19
CA CYS A 224 15.97 -7.36 3.55
C CYS A 224 17.27 -8.10 3.91
N VAL A 225 17.48 -9.33 3.41
CA VAL A 225 18.75 -10.06 3.54
C VAL A 225 19.88 -9.29 2.84
N ARG A 226 19.65 -8.82 1.60
CA ARG A 226 20.62 -8.01 0.86
C ARG A 226 21.00 -6.75 1.62
N ILE A 227 20.02 -6.04 2.20
CA ILE A 227 20.23 -4.82 3.00
C ILE A 227 21.03 -5.15 4.26
N ASN A 228 20.66 -6.22 4.97
CA ASN A 228 21.34 -6.67 6.18
C ASN A 228 22.83 -6.98 5.91
N ASP A 229 23.13 -7.56 4.75
CA ASP A 229 24.51 -7.80 4.28
C ASP A 229 25.29 -6.50 4.04
N GLU A 230 24.65 -5.47 3.44
CA GLU A 230 25.29 -4.14 3.29
C GLU A 230 25.61 -3.50 4.63
N MET A 231 24.65 -3.52 5.56
CA MET A 231 24.79 -2.94 6.90
C MET A 231 25.89 -3.65 7.71
N ASN A 232 25.88 -4.97 7.73
CA ASN A 232 26.81 -5.78 8.52
C ASN A 232 28.16 -6.05 7.82
N LYS A 233 28.38 -5.46 6.62
CA LYS A 233 29.57 -5.71 5.78
C LYS A 233 29.80 -7.19 5.47
N LYS A 234 28.72 -7.99 5.44
CA LYS A 234 28.73 -9.40 5.04
C LYS A 234 28.55 -9.49 3.52
N LYS A 235 29.14 -10.51 2.89
CA LYS A 235 29.07 -10.73 1.43
C LYS A 235 28.42 -12.08 1.11
N SER A 236 27.29 -12.39 1.74
CA SER A 236 26.56 -13.64 1.51
C SER A 236 25.62 -13.55 0.31
N PHE A 237 25.00 -12.38 0.08
CA PHE A 237 23.94 -12.22 -0.90
C PHE A 237 24.46 -11.83 -2.30
N THR A 238 24.04 -12.57 -3.33
CA THR A 238 24.38 -12.30 -4.73
C THR A 238 23.25 -11.52 -5.41
N ILE A 239 23.56 -10.53 -6.26
CA ILE A 239 22.52 -9.67 -6.86
C ILE A 239 21.55 -10.43 -7.78
N ASP A 240 21.99 -11.56 -8.32
CA ASP A 240 21.19 -12.56 -9.04
C ASP A 240 20.06 -13.17 -8.17
N GLY A 241 20.14 -13.08 -6.85
CA GLY A 241 19.05 -13.43 -5.93
C GLY A 241 17.96 -12.35 -5.82
N LEU A 242 18.25 -11.09 -6.17
CA LEU A 242 17.28 -9.99 -6.08
C LEU A 242 16.57 -9.71 -7.41
N TRP A 243 17.32 -9.79 -8.51
CA TRP A 243 16.80 -9.51 -9.86
C TRP A 243 17.15 -10.67 -10.79
N ASN A 244 16.20 -11.08 -11.64
CA ASN A 244 16.55 -11.92 -12.78
C ASN A 244 17.45 -11.11 -13.73
N LEU A 245 18.62 -11.66 -14.07
CA LEU A 245 19.63 -11.02 -14.93
C LEU A 245 19.74 -11.69 -16.32
N ASP A 246 18.86 -12.63 -16.65
CA ASP A 246 18.91 -13.40 -17.90
C ASP A 246 18.60 -12.53 -19.12
N TRP A 247 17.83 -11.46 -18.92
CA TRP A 247 17.53 -10.46 -19.95
C TRP A 247 18.75 -9.66 -20.41
N ILE A 248 19.86 -9.67 -19.65
CA ILE A 248 21.09 -8.98 -20.05
C ILE A 248 21.73 -9.77 -21.20
N PRO A 249 21.81 -9.19 -22.42
CA PRO A 249 22.23 -9.91 -23.61
C PRO A 249 23.71 -10.31 -23.55
N GLY A 250 24.05 -11.42 -24.19
CA GLY A 250 25.41 -11.95 -24.31
C GLY A 250 25.61 -13.29 -23.60
N SER A 251 26.57 -14.07 -24.10
CA SER A 251 26.98 -15.34 -23.48
C SER A 251 27.62 -15.11 -22.11
N GLY A 252 27.64 -16.14 -21.25
CA GLY A 252 28.30 -16.05 -19.94
C GLY A 252 29.81 -15.71 -20.00
N LYS A 253 30.44 -15.84 -21.19
CA LYS A 253 31.83 -15.47 -21.46
C LYS A 253 31.99 -14.04 -22.00
N SER A 254 30.89 -13.31 -22.23
CA SER A 254 30.94 -11.94 -22.75
C SER A 254 31.57 -10.98 -21.72
N PRO A 255 32.66 -10.28 -22.05
CA PRO A 255 33.29 -9.30 -21.16
C PRO A 255 32.34 -8.17 -20.75
N ASN A 256 31.44 -7.76 -21.65
CA ASN A 256 30.46 -6.70 -21.39
C ASN A 256 29.42 -7.14 -20.37
N LYS A 257 28.88 -8.36 -20.50
CA LYS A 257 27.93 -8.93 -19.53
C LYS A 257 28.59 -9.11 -18.16
N ALA A 258 29.83 -9.62 -18.12
CA ALA A 258 30.60 -9.75 -16.89
C ALA A 258 30.84 -8.38 -16.22
N LYS A 259 31.18 -7.35 -17.00
CA LYS A 259 31.35 -5.98 -16.49
C LYS A 259 30.05 -5.41 -15.90
N MET A 260 28.92 -5.56 -16.59
CA MET A 260 27.61 -5.12 -16.09
C MET A 260 27.22 -5.82 -14.79
N ILE A 261 27.32 -7.15 -14.74
CA ILE A 261 27.03 -7.93 -13.53
C ILE A 261 27.95 -7.51 -12.38
N SER A 262 29.24 -7.28 -12.65
CA SER A 262 30.20 -6.81 -11.65
C SER A 262 29.84 -5.42 -11.10
N LEU A 263 29.39 -4.50 -11.95
CA LEU A 263 28.91 -3.18 -11.51
C LEU A 263 27.67 -3.33 -10.62
N LEU A 264 26.65 -4.06 -11.09
CA LEU A 264 25.44 -4.31 -10.32
C LEU A 264 25.77 -4.91 -8.94
N LYS A 265 26.67 -5.91 -8.87
CA LYS A 265 27.11 -6.53 -7.60
C LYS A 265 27.79 -5.56 -6.64
N LYS A 266 28.44 -4.51 -7.14
CA LYS A 266 29.14 -3.50 -6.33
C LYS A 266 28.26 -2.33 -5.95
N THR A 267 27.19 -2.08 -6.70
CA THR A 267 26.24 -1.00 -6.42
C THR A 267 25.48 -1.31 -5.14
N ARG A 268 25.54 -0.35 -4.20
CA ARG A 268 24.71 -0.40 -3.00
C ARG A 268 23.26 -0.13 -3.36
N ILE A 269 22.34 -0.85 -2.73
CA ILE A 269 20.90 -0.61 -2.90
C ILE A 269 20.33 0.32 -1.83
N VAL A 270 21.09 0.56 -0.76
CA VAL A 270 20.77 1.55 0.28
C VAL A 270 21.83 2.64 0.30
N ASP A 271 21.36 3.88 0.42
CA ASP A 271 22.21 5.02 0.77
C ASP A 271 22.51 4.98 2.27
N ILE A 272 23.67 4.43 2.62
CA ILE A 272 24.10 4.23 4.00
C ILE A 272 24.31 5.57 4.70
N ASP A 273 24.82 6.56 3.98
CA ASP A 273 25.14 7.87 4.55
C ASP A 273 23.84 8.58 4.96
N ILE A 274 22.82 8.56 4.10
CA ILE A 274 21.46 9.04 4.45
C ILE A 274 20.92 8.23 5.64
N PHE A 275 21.01 6.90 5.60
CA PHE A 275 20.48 6.04 6.65
C PHE A 275 21.11 6.33 8.01
N GLU A 276 22.43 6.54 8.09
CA GLU A 276 23.16 6.85 9.32
C GLU A 276 22.65 8.15 9.98
N GLU A 277 22.27 9.15 9.20
CA GLU A 277 21.71 10.42 9.68
C GLU A 277 20.25 10.30 10.18
N MET A 278 19.53 9.23 9.83
CA MET A 278 18.13 9.07 10.22
C MET A 278 17.97 8.73 11.72
N ASP A 279 16.87 9.20 12.31
CA ASP A 279 16.44 8.85 13.67
C ASP A 279 15.86 7.41 13.73
N SER A 280 15.82 6.89 14.95
CA SER A 280 15.08 5.70 15.38
C SER A 280 13.56 5.86 15.23
N ASP A 281 13.02 7.06 15.51
CA ASP A 281 11.63 7.41 15.24
C ASP A 281 11.43 7.61 13.72
N ILE A 282 10.35 7.07 13.15
CA ILE A 282 10.00 7.28 11.74
C ILE A 282 9.17 8.56 11.61
N ALA A 283 9.74 9.59 10.98
CA ALA A 283 9.08 10.88 10.80
C ALA A 283 7.89 10.79 9.84
N PRO A 284 6.86 11.64 9.98
CA PRO A 284 5.73 11.67 9.05
C PRO A 284 6.14 11.83 7.57
N SER A 285 7.23 12.55 7.29
CA SER A 285 7.76 12.74 5.93
C SER A 285 8.31 11.47 5.29
N GLU A 286 8.70 10.46 6.07
CA GLU A 286 9.21 9.18 5.55
C GLU A 286 8.08 8.29 5.02
N VAL A 287 6.87 8.41 5.56
CA VAL A 287 5.72 7.52 5.27
C VAL A 287 4.58 8.20 4.51
N ASP A 288 4.49 9.53 4.54
CA ASP A 288 3.45 10.30 3.84
C ASP A 288 3.89 10.57 2.39
N LEU A 289 3.72 9.57 1.51
CA LEU A 289 4.06 9.66 0.08
C LEU A 289 3.27 10.74 -0.68
N PHE A 290 2.16 11.24 -0.11
CA PHE A 290 1.35 12.29 -0.71
C PHE A 290 1.36 13.50 0.22
N SER A 291 2.17 14.52 -0.12
CA SER A 291 1.99 15.84 0.45
C SER A 291 0.53 16.29 0.27
N ARG A 292 0.02 17.11 1.18
CA ARG A 292 -1.40 17.54 1.19
C ARG A 292 -1.89 18.15 -0.13
N GLU A 293 -0.99 18.56 -1.02
CA GLU A 293 -1.28 19.21 -2.30
C GLU A 293 -2.01 18.30 -3.31
N HIS A 294 -1.96 16.98 -3.15
CA HIS A 294 -2.59 16.04 -4.10
C HIS A 294 -3.79 15.26 -3.54
N SER A 295 -4.26 15.62 -2.34
CA SER A 295 -5.36 14.92 -1.66
C SER A 295 -6.69 15.67 -1.77
N ALA A 296 -7.28 15.71 -2.97
CA ALA A 296 -8.68 16.12 -3.20
C ALA A 296 -9.54 14.91 -3.66
#